data_AF-A0A0S3TIE9-F1
#
_entry.id   AF-A0A0S3TIE9-F1
#
_cell.length_a   1.000
_cell.length_b   1.000
_cell.length_c   1.000
_cell.angle_alpha   90.00
_cell.angle_beta   90.00
_cell.angle_gamma   90.00
#
_symmetry.space_group_name_H-M   'P 1'
#
loop_
_entity.id
_entity.type
_entity.pdbx_description
1 polymer ?
#
loop_
_entity_poly.entity_id
_entity_poly.type
_entity_poly.pdbx_seq_one_letter_code
_entity_poly.pdbx_strand_id
1 'polypeptide(L)' 'MCVRYNENQSPLVKIVYSQVIFNGKVELVPLELYADGKLKRQEINLLAS' A
#
# COMPACT_ATOMS: atom_id res chain seq x y z
N MET A 1 -8.09 11.61 15.03
CA MET A 1 -7.09 10.89 14.19
C MET A 1 -7.56 9.44 14.10
N CYS A 2 -7.87 8.91 12.90
CA CYS A 2 -8.33 7.52 12.76
C CYS A 2 -7.13 6.62 12.48
N VAL A 3 -6.85 5.67 13.36
CA VAL A 3 -5.78 4.68 13.18
C VAL A 3 -6.34 3.54 12.32
N ARG A 4 -5.67 3.23 11.22
CA ARG A 4 -6.02 2.11 10.35
C ARG A 4 -5.33 0.85 10.84
N TYR A 5 -6.03 -0.28 10.75
CA TYR A 5 -5.54 -1.58 11.17
C TYR A 5 -5.69 -2.59 10.04
N ASN A 6 -4.78 -3.56 9.98
CA ASN A 6 -4.94 -4.73 9.12
C ASN A 6 -5.77 -5.83 9.82
N GLU A 7 -5.92 -6.98 9.17
CA GLU A 7 -6.66 -8.14 9.67
C GLU A 7 -6.08 -8.71 10.98
N ASN A 8 -4.80 -8.45 11.26
CA ASN A 8 -4.12 -8.83 12.49
C ASN A 8 -4.22 -7.77 13.61
N GLN A 9 -5.10 -6.76 13.46
CA GLN A 9 -5.17 -5.59 14.36
C GLN A 9 -3.83 -4.85 14.54
N SER A 10 -2.91 -4.98 13.58
CA SER A 10 -1.66 -4.22 13.60
C SER A 10 -1.90 -2.82 13.04
N PRO A 11 -1.45 -1.75 13.71
CA PRO A 11 -1.66 -0.39 13.24
C PRO A 11 -0.81 -0.10 12.00
N LEU A 12 -1.33 0.75 11.13
CA LEU A 12 -0.59 1.32 10.02
C LEU A 12 0.56 2.19 10.55
N VAL A 13 1.78 1.92 10.08
CA VAL A 13 2.99 2.68 10.44
C VAL A 13 3.22 3.82 9.45
N LYS A 14 3.26 3.51 8.15
CA LYS A 14 3.50 4.50 7.08
C LYS A 14 3.08 3.97 5.71
N ILE A 15 3.00 4.89 4.76
CA ILE A 15 2.96 4.55 3.33
C ILE A 15 4.40 4.44 2.81
N VAL A 16 4.68 3.37 2.09
CA VAL A 16 5.95 3.14 1.38
C VAL A 16 5.67 2.99 -0.11
N TYR A 17 6.72 3.04 -0.93
CA TYR A 17 6.60 2.86 -2.38
C TYR A 17 7.43 1.68 -2.83
N SER A 18 6.85 0.86 -3.70
CA SER A 18 7.57 -0.17 -4.41
C SER A 18 7.74 0.23 -5.87
N GLN A 19 8.93 0.02 -6.41
CA GLN A 19 9.21 0.20 -7.83
C GLN A 19 8.77 -1.06 -8.57
N VAL A 20 7.90 -0.89 -9.57
CA VAL A 20 7.48 -1.95 -10.48
C VAL A 20 7.74 -1.52 -11.91
N ILE A 21 8.03 -2.49 -12.79
CA ILE A 21 8.15 -2.22 -14.23
C ILE A 21 6.81 -2.58 -14.87
N PHE A 22 6.12 -1.60 -15.42
CA PHE A 22 4.87 -1.77 -16.15
C PHE A 22 5.01 -1.14 -17.53
N ASN A 23 4.71 -1.91 -18.59
CA ASN A 23 4.89 -1.49 -19.99
C ASN A 23 6.26 -0.84 -20.29
N GLY A 24 7.33 -1.37 -19.71
CA GLY A 24 8.70 -0.87 -19.90
C GLY A 24 9.03 0.45 -19.19
N LYS A 25 8.12 0.97 -18.35
CA LYS A 25 8.34 2.14 -17.50
C LYS A 25 8.43 1.74 -16.04
N VAL A 26 9.29 2.43 -15.29
CA VAL A 26 9.35 2.29 -13.83
C VAL A 26 8.22 3.12 -13.22
N GLU A 27 7.34 2.45 -12.48
CA GLU A 27 6.24 3.07 -11.76
C GLU A 27 6.41 2.86 -10.25
N LEU A 28 6.02 3.86 -9.46
CA LEU A 28 6.01 3.79 -8.01
C LEU A 28 4.60 3.46 -7.53
N VAL A 29 4.43 2.29 -6.92
CA VAL A 29 3.14 1.84 -6.39
C VAL A 29 3.13 2.03 -4.87
N PRO A 30 2.14 2.76 -4.32
CA PRO A 30 2.02 2.93 -2.88
C PRO A 30 1.59 1.63 -2.19
N LEU A 31 2.21 1.34 -1.06
CA LEU A 31 1.92 0.22 -0.18
C LEU A 31 1.76 0.70 1.25
N GLU A 32 0.89 0.04 2.01
CA GLU A 32 0.71 0.25 3.44
C GLU A 32 1.62 -0.69 4.23
N LEU A 33 2.49 -0.13 5.07
CA LEU A 33 3.33 -0.88 6.00
C LEU A 33 2.70 -0.90 7.38
N TYR A 34 2.43 -2.09 7.89
CA TYR A 34 1.85 -2.32 9.21
C TYR A 34 2.91 -2.70 10.24
N ALA A 35 2.59 -2.55 11.53
CA ALA A 35 3.53 -2.80 12.62
C ALA A 35 3.98 -4.26 12.75
N ASP A 36 3.22 -5.21 12.21
CA ASP A 36 3.61 -6.62 12.08
C ASP A 36 4.55 -6.89 10.89
N GLY A 37 4.97 -5.84 10.18
CA GLY A 37 5.85 -5.94 9.01
C GLY A 37 5.14 -6.33 7.72
N LYS A 38 3.82 -6.59 7.74
CA LYS A 38 3.07 -6.90 6.52
C LYS A 38 2.92 -5.66 5.64
N LEU A 39 3.01 -5.89 4.33
CA LEU A 39 2.72 -4.89 3.30
C LEU A 39 1.38 -5.21 2.67
N LYS A 40 0.49 -4.23 2.58
CA LYS A 40 -0.76 -4.31 1.81
C LYS A 40 -0.70 -3.35 0.64
N ARG A 41 -0.95 -3.83 -0.57
CA ARG A 41 -1.17 -2.93 -1.71
C ARG A 41 -2.48 -2.20 -1.49
N GLN A 42 -2.48 -0.87 -1.63
CA GLN A 42 -3.74 -0.17 -1.68
C GLN A 42 -4.50 -0.64 -2.91
N GLU A 43 -5.75 -1.07 -2.71
CA GLU A 43 -6.69 -1.20 -3.81
C GLU A 43 -6.98 0.21 -4.30
N ILE A 44 -6.20 0.63 -5.31
CA ILE A 44 -6.57 1.78 -6.10
C ILE A 44 -7.75 1.31 -6.93
N ASN A 45 -8.96 1.57 -6.45
CA ASN A 45 -10.14 1.58 -7.31
C ASN A 45 -9.89 2.67 -8.34
N LEU A 46 -9.18 2.33 -9.42
CA LEU A 46 -9.26 3.04 -10.66
C LEU A 46 -10.72 2.88 -11.07
N LEU A 47 -11.55 3.85 -10.69
CA LEU A 47 -12.83 4.07 -11.35
C LEU A 47 -12.46 4.23 -12.82
N ALA A 48 -12.63 3.14 -13.57
CA ALA A 48 -12.48 3.12 -15.01
C ALA A 48 -13.37 4.24 -15.54
N SER A 49 -12.71 5.26 -16.09
CA SER A 49 -13.35 6.32 -16.85
C SER A 49 -13.94 5.77 -18.14
#